data_AF-A0A526RZ26-F1
#
_entry.id   AF-A0A526RZ26-F1
#
_cell.length_a   1.000
_cell.length_b   1.000
_cell.length_c   1.000
_cell.angle_alpha   90.00
_cell.angle_beta   90.00
_cell.angle_gamma   90.00
#
_symmetry.space_group_name_H-M   'P 1'
#
loop_
_entity.id
_entity.type
_entity.pdbx_description
1 polymer ?
#
loop_
_entity_poly.entity_id
_entity_poly.type
_entity_poly.pdbx_seq_one_letter_code
_entity_poly.pdbx_strand_id
1 'polypeptide(L)'
;IFTFFYWPAGQAVYWSLTLQQPWGGGNIWVGLDNFRSILANTDYWNSITASLVFAGISTGLAMVIALVLATLTDRQLAGSRLYRVVLIWPYGIA
;
A
#
# COMPACT_ATOMS: atom_id res chain seq x y z
N ILE A 1 6.77 17.73 -11.57
CA ILE A 1 6.63 17.31 -10.16
C ILE A 1 5.61 18.19 -9.42
N PHE A 2 5.85 19.49 -9.22
CA PHE A 2 4.92 20.39 -8.51
C PHE A 2 3.48 20.36 -9.05
N THR A 3 3.29 20.55 -10.35
CA THR A 3 1.94 20.62 -10.96
C THR A 3 1.24 19.27 -11.07
N PHE A 4 1.99 18.16 -11.16
CA PHE A 4 1.41 16.84 -11.43
C PHE A 4 1.18 16.00 -10.17
N PHE A 5 1.88 16.28 -9.07
CA PHE A 5 1.71 15.58 -7.80
C PHE A 5 1.06 16.46 -6.73
N TYR A 6 1.56 17.68 -6.53
CA TYR A 6 1.11 18.51 -5.41
C TYR A 6 -0.25 19.16 -5.67
N TRP A 7 -0.53 19.55 -6.91
CA TRP A 7 -1.84 20.07 -7.30
C TRP A 7 -2.98 19.06 -7.05
N PRO A 8 -2.94 17.82 -7.60
CA PRO A 8 -4.00 16.85 -7.31
C PRO A 8 -4.02 16.40 -5.85
N ALA A 9 -2.88 16.38 -5.15
CA ALA A 9 -2.86 16.11 -3.72
C ALA A 9 -3.62 17.19 -2.92
N GLY A 10 -3.41 18.48 -3.25
CA GLY A 10 -4.15 19.59 -2.66
C GLY A 10 -5.65 19.51 -2.96
N GLN A 11 -6.02 19.15 -4.19
CA GLN A 11 -7.41 18.91 -4.56
C GLN A 11 -8.03 17.75 -3.78
N ALA A 12 -7.29 16.65 -3.56
CA ALA A 12 -7.75 15.52 -2.76
C ALA A 12 -8.00 15.92 -1.29
N VAL A 13 -7.12 16.75 -0.70
CA VAL A 13 -7.34 17.30 0.65
C VAL A 13 -8.59 18.17 0.67
N TYR A 14 -8.77 19.07 -0.29
CA TYR A 14 -9.98 19.88 -0.40
C TYR A 14 -11.24 19.01 -0.52
N TRP A 15 -11.21 17.98 -1.36
CA TRP A 15 -12.33 17.05 -1.51
C TRP A 15 -12.61 16.25 -0.25
N SER A 16 -11.61 15.88 0.54
CA SER A 16 -11.83 15.18 1.81
C SER A 16 -12.65 15.99 2.83
N LEU A 17 -12.58 17.33 2.73
CA LEU A 17 -13.30 18.28 3.60
C LEU A 17 -14.67 18.69 3.04
N THR A 18 -15.00 18.25 1.82
CA THR A 18 -16.28 18.54 1.17
C THR A 18 -17.09 17.27 0.97
N LEU A 19 -18.40 17.36 1.05
CA LEU A 19 -19.31 16.29 0.68
C LEU A 19 -19.72 16.48 -0.77
N GLN A 20 -19.36 15.52 -1.62
CA GLN A 20 -19.70 15.52 -3.03
C GLN A 20 -21.01 14.75 -3.24
N GLN A 21 -21.98 15.38 -3.91
CA GLN A 21 -23.28 14.76 -4.13
C GLN A 21 -23.18 13.64 -5.20
N PRO A 22 -23.85 12.48 -5.01
CA PRO A 22 -23.71 11.32 -5.89
C PRO A 22 -24.16 11.55 -7.35
N TRP A 23 -24.99 12.56 -7.60
CA TRP A 23 -25.62 12.81 -8.91
C TRP A 23 -25.20 14.13 -9.57
N GLY A 24 -24.13 14.76 -9.06
CA GLY A 24 -23.73 16.10 -9.49
C GLY A 24 -24.68 17.17 -8.93
N GLY A 25 -24.13 18.32 -8.54
CA GLY A 25 -24.90 19.36 -7.83
C GLY A 25 -24.09 20.29 -6.95
N GLY A 26 -22.77 20.06 -6.85
CA GLY A 26 -21.83 20.90 -6.09
C GLY A 26 -21.22 20.16 -4.90
N ASN A 27 -20.22 20.81 -4.30
CA ASN A 27 -19.51 20.33 -3.13
C ASN A 27 -19.98 21.15 -1.92
N ILE A 28 -20.52 20.47 -0.90
CA ILE A 28 -20.88 21.12 0.36
C ILE A 28 -19.66 21.07 1.27
N TRP A 29 -19.24 22.21 1.82
CA TRP A 29 -18.16 22.21 2.82
C TRP A 29 -18.67 21.61 4.13
N VAL A 30 -18.15 20.44 4.51
CA VAL A 30 -18.53 19.71 5.74
C VAL A 30 -17.39 19.63 6.76
N GLY A 31 -16.23 20.21 6.44
CA GLY A 31 -15.06 20.21 7.31
C GLY A 31 -14.63 18.80 7.68
N LEU A 32 -14.61 18.50 8.99
CA LEU A 32 -14.11 17.21 9.50
C LEU A 32 -15.19 16.13 9.65
N ASP A 33 -16.43 16.38 9.26
CA ASP A 33 -17.51 15.42 9.51
C ASP A 33 -17.35 14.12 8.72
N ASN A 34 -16.76 14.17 7.52
CA ASN A 34 -16.37 12.98 6.75
C ASN A 34 -15.38 12.10 7.53
N PHE A 35 -14.43 12.70 8.25
CA PHE A 35 -13.48 11.95 9.05
C PHE A 35 -14.14 11.33 10.27
N ARG A 36 -15.04 12.07 10.94
CA ARG A 36 -15.78 11.55 12.10
C ARG A 36 -16.68 10.36 11.72
N SER A 37 -17.38 10.44 10.59
CA SER A 37 -18.26 9.36 10.14
C SER A 37 -17.49 8.09 9.77
N ILE A 38 -16.34 8.24 9.11
CA ILE A 38 -15.47 7.11 8.74
C ILE A 38 -14.81 6.51 9.98
N LEU A 39 -14.29 7.33 10.90
CA LEU A 39 -13.63 6.86 12.12
C LEU A 39 -14.61 6.20 13.12
N ALA A 40 -15.88 6.56 13.09
CA ALA A 40 -16.92 5.91 13.89
C ALA A 40 -17.43 4.59 13.26
N ASN A 41 -17.05 4.28 12.02
CA ASN A 41 -17.54 3.10 11.31
C ASN A 41 -16.66 1.87 11.61
N THR A 42 -17.26 0.82 12.18
CA THR A 42 -16.59 -0.44 12.47
C THR A 42 -16.06 -1.14 11.22
N ASP A 43 -16.74 -1.03 10.07
CA ASP A 43 -16.30 -1.66 8.82
C ASP A 43 -15.02 -1.04 8.27
N TYR A 44 -14.82 0.27 8.50
CA TYR A 44 -13.59 0.97 8.15
C TYR A 44 -12.41 0.42 8.96
N TRP A 45 -12.59 0.24 10.27
CA TRP A 45 -11.57 -0.37 11.13
C TRP A 45 -11.28 -1.82 10.76
N ASN A 46 -12.31 -2.61 10.43
CA ASN A 46 -12.13 -3.98 9.94
C ASN A 46 -11.32 -4.04 8.65
N SER A 47 -11.56 -3.09 7.73
CA SER A 47 -10.80 -3.01 6.47
C SER A 47 -9.34 -2.62 6.70
N ILE A 48 -9.09 -1.69 7.63
CA ILE A 48 -7.73 -1.30 8.04
C ILE A 48 -6.99 -2.48 8.66
N THR A 49 -7.61 -3.18 9.62
CA THR A 49 -6.96 -4.31 10.29
C THR A 49 -6.68 -5.45 9.32
N ALA A 50 -7.61 -5.77 8.43
CA ALA A 50 -7.38 -6.75 7.36
C ALA A 50 -6.20 -6.35 6.45
N SER A 51 -6.13 -5.08 6.05
CA SER A 51 -5.04 -4.57 5.22
C SER A 51 -3.69 -4.62 5.93
N LEU A 52 -3.64 -4.24 7.21
CA LEU A 52 -2.42 -4.29 8.03
C LEU A 52 -1.96 -5.73 8.29
N VAL A 53 -2.89 -6.64 8.58
CA VAL A 53 -2.60 -8.06 8.77
C VAL A 53 -2.09 -8.67 7.47
N PHE A 54 -2.73 -8.38 6.34
CA PHE A 54 -2.27 -8.83 5.03
C PHE A 54 -0.87 -8.31 4.71
N ALA A 55 -0.64 -7.01 4.86
CA ALA A 55 0.66 -6.40 4.60
C ALA A 55 1.75 -6.97 5.51
N GLY A 56 1.45 -7.15 6.80
CA GLY A 56 2.37 -7.71 7.80
C GLY A 56 2.71 -9.17 7.51
N ILE A 57 1.72 -10.02 7.23
CA ILE A 57 1.94 -11.44 6.90
C ILE A 57 2.66 -11.57 5.56
N SER A 58 2.21 -10.86 4.53
CA SER A 58 2.81 -10.92 3.19
C SER A 58 4.29 -10.50 3.22
N THR A 59 4.58 -9.36 3.84
CA THR A 59 5.96 -8.86 3.98
C THR A 59 6.78 -9.77 4.86
N GLY A 60 6.23 -10.22 6.01
CA GLY A 60 6.90 -11.13 6.92
C GLY A 60 7.29 -12.45 6.26
N LEU A 61 6.34 -13.09 5.55
CA LEU A 61 6.61 -14.32 4.80
C LEU A 61 7.65 -14.11 3.70
N ALA A 62 7.53 -13.02 2.92
CA ALA A 62 8.51 -12.69 1.89
C ALA A 62 9.92 -12.52 2.46
N MET A 63 10.06 -11.79 3.58
CA MET A 63 11.34 -11.59 4.26
C MET A 63 11.91 -12.90 4.83
N VAL A 64 11.08 -13.72 5.49
CA VAL A 64 11.52 -15.01 6.05
C VAL A 64 12.03 -15.93 4.94
N ILE A 65 11.29 -16.06 3.84
CA ILE A 65 11.70 -16.88 2.70
C ILE A 65 12.99 -16.33 2.09
N ALA A 66 13.08 -15.02 1.88
CA ALA A 66 14.27 -14.38 1.33
C ALA A 66 15.51 -14.61 2.21
N LEU A 67 15.38 -14.53 3.55
CA LEU A 67 16.46 -14.78 4.50
C LEU A 67 16.91 -16.24 4.51
N VAL A 68 15.98 -17.19 4.46
CA VAL A 68 16.31 -18.63 4.36
C VAL A 68 17.08 -18.89 3.07
N LEU A 69 16.60 -18.37 1.94
CA LEU A 69 17.30 -18.52 0.66
C LEU A 69 18.68 -17.82 0.66
N ALA A 70 18.79 -16.66 1.30
CA ALA A 70 20.06 -15.94 1.43
C ALA A 70 21.08 -16.75 2.24
N THR A 71 20.70 -17.31 3.39
CA THR A 71 21.60 -18.12 4.23
C THR A 71 22.01 -19.44 3.58
N LEU A 72 21.12 -20.07 2.82
CA LEU A 72 21.44 -21.23 1.99
C LEU A 72 22.39 -20.89 0.85
N THR A 73 22.33 -19.68 0.30
CA THR A 73 23.24 -19.22 -0.78
C THR A 73 24.61 -18.78 -0.24
N ASP A 74 24.66 -18.26 0.98
CA ASP A 74 25.88 -17.79 1.64
C ASP A 74 26.83 -18.95 2.01
N ARG A 75 26.25 -20.09 2.44
CA ARG A 75 26.97 -21.36 2.39
C ARG A 75 27.27 -21.66 0.93
N GLN A 76 28.54 -21.67 0.55
CA GLN A 76 29.06 -21.91 -0.81
C GLN A 76 28.61 -23.27 -1.40
N LEU A 77 27.31 -23.43 -1.62
CA LEU A 77 26.70 -24.55 -2.31
C LEU A 77 26.95 -24.33 -3.81
N ALA A 78 27.58 -25.31 -4.44
CA ALA A 78 27.89 -25.32 -5.86
C ALA A 78 26.58 -25.13 -6.67
N GLY A 79 26.36 -23.91 -7.18
CA GLY A 79 25.10 -23.52 -7.85
C GLY A 79 24.62 -22.09 -7.60
N SER A 80 25.29 -21.31 -6.74
CA SER A 80 24.89 -19.93 -6.35
C SER A 80 24.57 -18.98 -7.51
N ARG A 81 25.18 -19.16 -8.69
CA ARG A 81 24.94 -18.34 -9.87
C ARG A 81 23.55 -18.57 -10.49
N LEU A 82 23.03 -19.80 -10.47
CA LEU A 82 21.71 -20.15 -11.02
C LEU A 82 20.58 -19.64 -10.11
N TYR A 83 20.75 -19.78 -8.79
CA TYR A 83 19.79 -19.24 -7.80
C TYR A 83 19.66 -17.72 -7.86
N ARG A 84 20.78 -17.00 -8.05
CA ARG A 84 20.77 -15.53 -8.18
C ARG A 84 20.01 -15.05 -9.42
N VAL A 85 20.13 -15.76 -10.54
CA VAL A 85 19.43 -15.43 -11.79
C VAL A 85 17.93 -15.68 -11.65
N VAL A 86 17.51 -16.81 -11.09
CA VAL A 86 16.08 -17.13 -10.89
C VAL A 86 15.41 -16.17 -9.91
N LEU A 87 16.11 -15.71 -8.87
CA LEU A 87 15.58 -14.75 -7.90
C LEU A 87 15.47 -13.32 -8.47
N ILE A 88 16.37 -12.91 -9.36
CA ILE A 88 16.38 -11.55 -9.93
C ILE A 88 15.47 -11.45 -11.16
N TRP A 89 15.24 -12.54 -11.89
CA TRP A 89 14.44 -12.53 -13.12
C TRP A 89 13.01 -11.97 -12.95
N PRO A 90 12.22 -12.33 -11.91
CA PRO A 90 10.89 -11.75 -11.71
C PRO A 90 10.93 -10.25 -11.43
N TYR A 91 12.01 -9.72 -10.85
CA TYR A 91 12.17 -8.28 -10.63
C TYR A 91 12.32 -7.50 -11.94
N GLY A 92 12.87 -8.12 -12.99
CA GLY A 92 13.04 -7.49 -14.31
C GLY A 92 11.78 -7.47 -15.17
N ILE A 93 10.69 -8.13 -14.75
CA ILE A 93 9.41 -8.17 -15.46
C ILE A 93 8.42 -7.13 -14.90
N ALA A 94 8.72 -6.52 -13.74
CA ALA A 94 7.91 -5.50 -13.09
C ALA A 94 8.06 -4.10 -13.71
#